data_AF-D8MYE3-F1
#
_entry.id   AF-D8MYE3-F1
#
_cell.length_a   1.000
_cell.length_b   1.000
_cell.length_c   1.000
_cell.angle_alpha   90.00
_cell.angle_beta   90.00
_cell.angle_gamma   90.00
#
_symmetry.space_group_name_H-M   'P 1'
#
loop_
_entity.id
_entity.type
_entity.pdbx_description
1 polymer ?
#
loop_
_entity_poly.entity_id
_entity_poly.type
_entity_poly.pdbx_seq_one_letter_code
_entity_poly.pdbx_strand_id
1 'polypeptide(L)'
;MVSTVEREIPVKAYVVNQGGQLVATLENGVEIREDDPRVLADRLFEAGVRKEEVAMPDWRAGDVSPHAGVKIKLYARLAQLREL
;
A
#
# COMPACT_ATOMS: atom_id res chain seq x y z
N MET A 1 -26.36 6.16 -23.43
CA MET A 1 -25.01 6.38 -22.86
C MET A 1 -25.12 6.09 -21.39
N VAL A 2 -24.75 4.88 -20.95
CA VAL A 2 -24.78 4.50 -19.54
C VAL A 2 -23.38 4.69 -19.02
N SER A 3 -23.26 5.55 -18.02
CA SER A 3 -22.02 5.98 -17.37
C SER A 3 -21.19 4.77 -16.93
N THR A 4 -19.90 4.82 -17.25
CA THR A 4 -18.87 3.92 -16.73
C THR A 4 -18.90 3.98 -15.21
N VAL A 5 -19.37 2.91 -14.57
CA VAL A 5 -19.23 2.75 -13.12
C VAL A 5 -17.76 2.41 -12.89
N GLU A 6 -16.94 3.43 -12.64
CA GLU A 6 -15.63 3.22 -12.03
C GLU A 6 -15.92 2.60 -10.66
N ARG A 7 -15.83 1.27 -10.57
CA ARG A 7 -15.80 0.60 -9.27
C ARG A 7 -14.48 1.01 -8.63
N GLU A 8 -14.50 2.13 -7.91
CA GLU A 8 -13.46 2.47 -6.96
C GLU A 8 -13.42 1.33 -5.95
N ILE A 9 -12.44 0.44 -6.10
CA ILE A 9 -12.14 -0.56 -5.08
C ILE A 9 -11.86 0.25 -3.81
N PRO A 10 -12.52 -0.03 -2.67
CA PRO A 10 -12.25 0.70 -1.44
C PRO A 10 -10.76 0.54 -1.10
N VAL A 11 -10.02 1.63 -1.22
CA VAL A 11 -8.61 1.69 -0.82
C VAL A 11 -8.58 1.68 0.70
N LYS A 12 -8.07 0.60 1.30
CA LYS A 12 -7.96 0.50 2.76
C LYS A 12 -6.64 0.99 3.30
N ALA A 13 -5.60 1.09 2.47
CA ALA A 13 -4.32 1.67 2.85
C ALA A 13 -3.71 2.46 1.70
N TYR A 14 -3.22 3.67 2.01
CA TYR A 14 -2.43 4.49 1.10
C TYR A 14 -0.98 4.54 1.58
N VAL A 15 -0.05 4.08 0.76
CA VAL A 15 1.37 3.97 1.13
C VAL A 15 2.22 4.98 0.38
N VAL A 16 2.97 5.78 1.14
CA VAL A 16 3.90 6.79 0.64
C VAL A 16 5.30 6.57 1.20
N ASN A 17 6.29 7.18 0.55
CA ASN A 17 7.61 7.40 1.11
C ASN A 17 7.64 8.80 1.74
N GLN A 18 7.99 8.88 3.02
CA GLN A 18 8.16 10.14 3.74
C GLN A 18 9.57 10.18 4.32
N GLY A 19 10.47 10.90 3.64
CA GLY A 19 11.85 11.08 4.11
C GLY A 19 12.68 9.79 4.18
N GLY A 20 12.38 8.82 3.33
CA GLY A 20 13.07 7.51 3.28
C GLY A 20 12.37 6.40 4.06
N GLN A 21 11.34 6.72 4.84
CA GLN A 21 10.52 5.77 5.58
C GLN A 21 9.19 5.52 4.87
N LEU A 22 8.66 4.29 4.94
CA LEU A 22 7.34 3.99 4.41
C LEU A 22 6.27 4.32 5.45
N VAL A 23 5.25 5.03 4.99
CA VAL A 23 4.10 5.39 5.80
C VAL A 23 2.85 4.89 5.10
N ALA A 24 2.11 4.01 5.76
CA ALA A 24 0.80 3.57 5.33
C ALA A 24 -0.29 4.24 6.17
N THR A 25 -1.19 4.98 5.53
CA THR A 25 -2.38 5.54 6.16
C THR A 25 -3.57 4.63 5.86
N LEU A 26 -4.16 4.05 6.90
CA LEU A 26 -5.35 3.20 6.80
C LEU A 26 -6.62 4.06 6.60
N GLU A 27 -7.70 3.45 6.11
CA GLU A 27 -9.00 4.12 5.92
C GLU A 27 -9.56 4.78 7.19
N ASN A 28 -9.21 4.23 8.36
CA ASN A 28 -9.62 4.74 9.67
C ASN A 28 -8.70 5.86 10.21
N GLY A 29 -7.72 6.31 9.41
CA GLY A 29 -6.76 7.35 9.77
C GLY A 29 -5.57 6.87 10.60
N VAL A 30 -5.48 5.58 10.93
CA VAL A 30 -4.31 5.03 11.62
C VAL A 30 -3.12 4.99 10.67
N GLU A 31 -1.96 5.40 11.16
CA GLU A 31 -0.71 5.35 10.40
C GLU A 31 0.20 4.25 10.91
N ILE A 32 0.76 3.47 9.98
CA ILE A 32 1.78 2.47 10.22
C ILE A 32 3.06 2.94 9.54
N ARG A 33 4.15 3.06 10.30
CA ARG A 33 5.44 3.54 9.82
C ARG A 33 6.48 2.44 9.95
N GLU A 34 7.14 2.12 8.85
CA GLU A 34 8.14 1.06 8.81
C GLU A 34 9.21 1.37 7.75
N ASP A 35 10.45 0.94 8.01
CA ASP A 35 11.55 1.09 7.04
C ASP A 35 11.64 -0.11 6.09
N ASP A 36 11.25 -1.31 6.55
CA ASP A 36 11.23 -2.53 5.72
C ASP A 36 9.83 -2.74 5.10
N PRO A 37 9.71 -2.76 3.75
CA PRO A 37 8.44 -3.05 3.09
C PRO A 37 7.81 -4.40 3.45
N ARG A 38 8.60 -5.39 3.89
CA ARG A 38 8.08 -6.69 4.32
C ARG A 38 7.39 -6.60 5.68
N VAL A 39 8.00 -5.88 6.61
CA VAL A 39 7.41 -5.62 7.93
C VAL A 39 6.13 -4.80 7.76
N LEU A 40 6.15 -3.79 6.89
CA LEU A 40 4.94 -3.03 6.56
C LEU A 40 3.83 -3.94 5.98
N ALA A 41 4.18 -4.86 5.06
CA ALA A 41 3.23 -5.81 4.50
C ALA A 41 2.62 -6.73 5.56
N ASP A 42 3.43 -7.26 6.49
CA ASP A 42 2.94 -8.08 7.60
C ASP A 42 1.94 -7.29 8.47
N ARG A 43 2.29 -6.04 8.84
CA ARG A 43 1.41 -5.15 9.62
C ARG A 43 0.10 -4.81 8.91
N LEU A 44 0.16 -4.52 7.61
CA LEU A 44 -1.02 -4.28 6.79
C LEU A 44 -1.92 -5.52 6.77
N PHE A 45 -1.35 -6.70 6.62
CA PHE A 45 -2.10 -7.94 6.60
C PHE A 45 -2.75 -8.27 7.96
N GLU A 46 -2.02 -8.06 9.06
CA GLU A 46 -2.53 -8.14 10.45
C GLU A 46 -3.70 -7.16 10.67
N ALA A 47 -3.62 -5.97 10.08
CA ALA A 47 -4.70 -4.98 10.09
C ALA A 47 -5.85 -5.31 9.13
N GLY A 48 -5.80 -6.47 8.45
CA GLY A 48 -6.86 -6.94 7.54
C GLY A 48 -6.78 -6.37 6.13
N VAL A 49 -5.75 -5.61 5.78
CA VAL A 49 -5.54 -5.05 4.44
C VAL A 49 -4.98 -6.14 3.52
N ARG A 50 -5.54 -6.26 2.32
CA ARG A 50 -5.07 -7.17 1.27
C ARG A 50 -4.33 -6.41 0.17
N LYS A 51 -3.62 -7.18 -0.66
CA LYS A 51 -2.81 -6.65 -1.76
C LYS A 51 -3.60 -5.70 -2.66
N GLU A 52 -4.83 -6.04 -2.98
CA GLU A 52 -5.73 -5.30 -3.87
C GLU A 52 -6.30 -4.01 -3.22
N GLU A 53 -6.14 -3.87 -1.90
CA GLU A 53 -6.67 -2.74 -1.11
C GLU A 53 -5.57 -1.73 -0.75
N VAL A 54 -4.36 -1.91 -1.30
CA VAL A 54 -3.21 -1.00 -1.13
C VAL A 54 -3.05 -0.12 -2.36
N ALA A 55 -3.10 1.19 -2.17
CA ALA A 55 -2.78 2.19 -3.19
C ALA A 55 -1.50 2.96 -2.85
N MET A 56 -0.89 3.53 -3.89
CA MET A 56 0.34 4.32 -3.79
C MET A 56 0.29 5.45 -4.82
N PRO A 57 1.00 6.57 -4.60
CA PRO A 57 1.13 7.60 -5.63
C PRO A 57 1.89 7.09 -6.86
N ASP A 58 1.56 7.66 -8.02
CA ASP A 58 2.26 7.43 -9.28
C ASP A 58 3.74 7.88 -9.19
N TRP A 59 4.58 7.38 -10.09
CA TRP A 59 6.00 7.75 -10.16
C TRP A 59 6.22 9.25 -10.41
N ARG A 60 5.24 9.96 -10.97
CA ARG A 60 5.28 11.42 -11.15
C ARG A 60 5.21 12.22 -9.84
N ALA A 61 4.83 11.59 -8.73
CA ALA A 61 4.84 12.22 -7.41
C ALA A 61 6.27 12.40 -6.83
N GLY A 62 7.31 12.01 -7.58
CA GLY A 62 8.70 12.15 -7.16
C GLY A 62 9.00 11.30 -5.93
N ASP A 63 9.72 11.89 -4.97
CA ASP A 63 10.24 11.19 -3.79
C ASP A 63 9.16 10.67 -2.84
N VAL A 64 7.93 11.17 -2.95
CA VAL A 64 6.77 10.67 -2.21
C VAL A 64 6.36 9.28 -2.68
N SER A 65 6.66 8.92 -3.93
CA SER A 65 6.38 7.60 -4.46
C SER A 65 7.39 6.59 -3.96
N PRO A 66 6.95 5.47 -3.33
CA PRO A 66 7.87 4.41 -2.96
C PRO A 66 8.64 3.93 -4.20
N HIS A 67 9.96 3.73 -4.07
CA HIS A 67 10.77 3.25 -5.18
C HIS A 67 10.28 1.88 -5.69
N ALA A 68 10.47 1.60 -6.99
CA ALA A 68 9.94 0.39 -7.62
C ALA A 68 10.32 -0.91 -6.89
N GLY A 69 11.57 -1.04 -6.43
CA GLY A 69 12.02 -2.21 -5.66
C GLY A 69 11.31 -2.37 -4.31
N VAL A 70 10.93 -1.28 -3.68
CA VAL A 70 10.16 -1.28 -2.42
C VAL A 70 8.73 -1.73 -2.67
N LYS A 71 8.08 -1.18 -3.71
CA LYS A 71 6.74 -1.59 -4.14
C LYS A 71 6.67 -3.09 -4.42
N ILE A 72 7.65 -3.62 -5.17
CA ILE A 72 7.74 -5.05 -5.50
C ILE A 72 7.83 -5.90 -4.23
N LYS A 73 8.71 -5.54 -3.28
CA LYS A 73 8.87 -6.29 -2.02
C LYS A 73 7.59 -6.31 -1.18
N LEU A 74 6.92 -5.16 -1.06
CA LEU A 74 5.67 -5.04 -0.31
C LEU A 74 4.57 -5.90 -0.93
N TYR A 75 4.33 -5.76 -2.23
CA TYR A 75 3.29 -6.52 -2.92
C TYR A 75 3.59 -8.02 -3.01
N ALA A 76 4.86 -8.40 -3.17
CA ALA A 76 5.28 -9.81 -3.14
C ALA A 76 5.02 -10.43 -1.77
N ARG A 77 5.30 -9.70 -0.68
CA ARG A 77 5.04 -10.19 0.67
C ARG A 77 3.54 -10.32 0.97
N LEU A 78 2.73 -9.32 0.60
CA LEU A 78 1.26 -9.42 0.74
C LEU A 78 0.68 -10.60 -0.07
N ALA A 79 1.24 -10.89 -1.24
CA ALA A 79 0.83 -12.06 -2.02
C ALA A 79 1.17 -13.38 -1.30
N GLN A 80 2.37 -13.51 -0.74
CA GLN A 80 2.77 -14.68 0.04
C GLN A 80 1.88 -14.90 1.26
N LEU A 81 1.55 -13.84 2.00
CA LEU A 81 0.71 -13.92 3.20
C LEU A 81 -0.72 -14.39 2.90
N ARG A 82 -1.23 -14.16 1.68
CA ARG A 82 -2.55 -14.64 1.25
C ARG A 82 -2.58 -16.16 1.04
N GLU A 83 -1.44 -16.77 0.76
CA GLU A 83 -1.31 -18.21 0.49
C GLU A 83 -1.06 -19.04 1.76
N LEU A 84 -0.87 -18.37 2.90
CA LEU A 84 -0.70 -18.97 4.23
C LEU A 84 -2.05 -19.14 4.94
#